data_AF-A0A6M5Y5I6-F1
#
_entry.id   AF-A0A6M5Y5I6-F1
#
_cell.length_a   1.000
_cell.length_b   1.000
_cell.length_c   1.000
_cell.angle_alpha   90.00
_cell.angle_beta   90.00
_cell.angle_gamma   90.00
#
_symmetry.space_group_name_H-M   'P 1'
#
loop_
_entity.id
_entity.type
_entity.pdbx_description
1 polymer ?
#
loop_
_entity_poly.entity_id
_entity_poly.type
_entity_poly.pdbx_seq_one_letter_code
_entity_poly.pdbx_strand_id
1 'polypeptide(L)'
;MSTAKDLLTKANQLYESKRYAEARVEFDTIIGQEPLNRDAWLGKGNTYFQEGDYEKALQVFEETDKTFPNDALVLLSIAGCLIQLDKENEAQVYIQQADTLPVVLELKKFDEFIASEKPDEALGVIETYLSKNPGLNTFKVLDIAQHLYNQASKLINDKPNLAEQLLSKATQLNPHHAESYADWGYVLHRLKRPEESLEKYKLSLTKSPSPDLAERVLYWIGGDTLRSHQDVIDFLVAQPNLIAPFKREKMIGDMAFQLARYEQAEEAYKRAQLLDPTDAFVIKAQADTYLHRKQEKQARQLYRQAIDVARQQVDELRDKPQVPHSDSDSLNAIQTGQTDPIKAVNQTLGRLHYEIGNSILRQDTDLEEVWTHWQETLQLTPGSDNARSIADEFYNLGQWDKAQRAYTAYSWAMPQPFMDADVLINLGLCHYYLFHYAEARSRFTEAARIESEYQYLAHYYLGYTYIDERLFDLAESNFHTAFRLKPDEYFVIESLILCYSALRKKEDALAVSQKAYARYAGVGEDESGKKLRTAEIDYLTGNIYLDFKELDEAMRLYRAALEKDPQHAYARHNLAHVLEKKGRYALARAEWNEAKMNYQNQL
;
A
#
# COMPACT_ATOMS: atom_id res chain seq x y z
N MET A 1 23.34 -17.58 49.89
CA MET A 1 23.89 -16.24 49.59
C MET A 1 23.55 -15.95 48.14
N SER A 2 22.93 -14.81 47.86
CA SER A 2 22.72 -14.33 46.48
C SER A 2 24.08 -14.16 45.80
N THR A 3 24.21 -14.56 44.54
CA THR A 3 25.49 -14.42 43.82
C THR A 3 25.75 -12.93 43.52
N ALA A 4 27.00 -12.52 43.36
CA ALA A 4 27.33 -11.13 43.01
C ALA A 4 26.63 -10.68 41.71
N LYS A 5 26.37 -11.61 40.79
CA LYS A 5 25.59 -11.38 39.56
C LYS A 5 24.11 -11.05 39.84
N ASP A 6 23.49 -11.75 40.78
CA ASP A 6 22.09 -11.48 41.18
C ASP A 6 21.98 -10.13 41.90
N LEU A 7 22.96 -9.81 42.75
CA LEU A 7 23.04 -8.52 43.44
C LEU A 7 23.25 -7.37 42.45
N LEU A 8 24.11 -7.55 41.44
CA LEU A 8 24.38 -6.53 40.42
C LEU A 8 23.13 -6.24 39.57
N THR A 9 22.37 -7.29 39.23
CA THR A 9 21.12 -7.14 38.49
C THR A 9 20.08 -6.35 39.30
N LYS A 10 19.95 -6.67 40.59
CA LYS A 10 19.07 -5.93 41.52
C LYS A 10 19.50 -4.47 41.68
N ALA A 11 20.80 -4.21 41.84
CA ALA A 11 21.35 -2.86 41.97
C ALA A 11 21.07 -2.00 40.72
N ASN A 12 21.22 -2.59 39.53
CA ASN A 12 20.93 -1.91 38.26
C ASN A 12 19.44 -1.61 38.08
N GLN A 13 18.54 -2.52 38.46
CA GLN A 13 17.09 -2.26 38.43
C GLN A 13 16.70 -1.10 39.35
N LEU A 14 17.31 -1.03 40.54
CA LEU A 14 17.09 0.09 41.47
C LEU A 14 17.60 1.41 40.90
N TYR A 15 18.77 1.38 40.23
CA TYR A 15 19.33 2.54 39.54
C TYR A 15 18.42 3.03 38.40
N GLU A 16 17.95 2.15 37.53
CA GLU A 16 17.02 2.48 36.43
C GLU A 16 15.68 3.03 36.96
N SER A 17 15.24 2.52 38.11
CA SER A 17 14.04 3.01 38.83
C SER A 17 14.27 4.33 39.57
N LYS A 18 15.44 4.99 39.41
CA LYS A 18 15.86 6.23 40.09
C LYS A 18 15.93 6.12 41.62
N ARG A 19 16.03 4.90 42.16
CA ARG A 19 16.17 4.61 43.60
C ARG A 19 17.65 4.53 43.97
N TYR A 20 18.37 5.62 43.76
CA TYR A 20 19.85 5.66 43.80
C TYR A 20 20.45 5.32 45.16
N ALA A 21 19.83 5.75 46.27
CA ALA A 21 20.31 5.43 47.61
C ALA A 21 20.28 3.92 47.91
N GLU A 22 19.23 3.24 47.45
CA GLU A 22 19.09 1.78 47.63
C GLU A 22 20.02 1.02 46.69
N ALA A 23 20.19 1.50 45.45
CA ALA A 23 21.15 0.96 44.51
C ALA A 23 22.58 0.99 45.07
N ARG A 24 22.98 2.10 45.72
CA ARG A 24 24.30 2.22 46.38
C ARG A 24 24.54 1.18 47.46
N VAL A 25 23.55 0.89 48.30
CA VAL A 25 23.68 -0.13 49.37
C VAL A 25 23.98 -1.50 48.76
N GLU A 26 23.32 -1.84 47.66
CA GLU A 26 23.57 -3.09 46.94
C GLU A 26 24.95 -3.07 46.27
N PHE A 27 25.38 -1.96 45.65
CA PHE A 27 26.73 -1.83 45.10
C PHE A 27 27.82 -1.94 46.17
N ASP A 28 27.65 -1.29 47.34
CA ASP A 28 28.58 -1.40 48.47
C ASP A 28 28.65 -2.83 49.01
N THR A 29 27.52 -3.53 49.02
CA THR A 29 27.47 -4.95 49.41
C THR A 29 28.28 -5.82 48.44
N ILE A 30 28.19 -5.55 47.12
CA ILE A 30 28.97 -6.27 46.10
C ILE A 30 30.45 -5.93 46.24
N ILE A 31 30.81 -4.64 46.39
CA ILE A 31 32.21 -4.20 46.56
C ILE A 31 32.84 -4.82 47.81
N GLY A 32 32.07 -4.94 48.90
CA GLY A 32 32.55 -5.58 50.13
C GLY A 32 32.80 -7.10 49.98
N GLN A 33 32.07 -7.78 49.09
CA GLN A 33 32.24 -9.21 48.81
C GLN A 33 33.29 -9.48 47.73
N GLU A 34 33.32 -8.63 46.70
CA GLU A 34 34.19 -8.71 45.53
C GLU A 34 34.80 -7.32 45.27
N PRO A 35 35.89 -6.95 45.97
CA PRO A 35 36.51 -5.63 45.81
C PRO A 35 37.02 -5.34 44.39
N LEU A 36 37.26 -6.39 43.59
CA LEU A 36 37.65 -6.31 42.18
C LEU A 36 36.46 -6.37 41.21
N ASN A 37 35.23 -6.18 41.70
CA ASN A 37 34.05 -6.06 40.85
C ASN A 37 33.93 -4.64 40.29
N ARG A 38 34.51 -4.45 39.11
CA ARG A 38 34.56 -3.17 38.38
C ARG A 38 33.17 -2.53 38.18
N ASP A 39 32.16 -3.33 37.87
CA ASP A 39 30.83 -2.81 37.52
C ASP A 39 30.09 -2.28 38.75
N ALA A 40 30.30 -2.87 39.92
CA ALA A 40 29.74 -2.37 41.17
C ALA A 40 30.37 -1.02 41.57
N TRP A 41 31.68 -0.85 41.37
CA TRP A 41 32.38 0.43 41.58
C TRP A 41 31.88 1.54 40.65
N LEU A 42 31.77 1.25 39.35
CA LEU A 42 31.22 2.19 38.37
C LEU A 42 29.75 2.52 38.64
N GLY A 43 28.95 1.50 38.97
CA GLY A 43 27.54 1.66 39.34
C GLY A 43 27.36 2.59 40.53
N LYS A 44 28.19 2.44 41.57
CA LYS A 44 28.20 3.34 42.72
C LYS A 44 28.52 4.79 42.33
N GLY A 45 29.57 5.03 41.54
CA GLY A 45 29.92 6.38 41.09
C GLY A 45 28.82 7.02 40.22
N ASN A 46 28.23 6.24 39.31
CA ASN A 46 27.13 6.70 38.45
C ASN A 46 25.90 7.13 39.25
N THR A 47 25.59 6.48 40.38
CA THR A 47 24.45 6.90 41.23
C THR A 47 24.62 8.33 41.76
N TYR A 48 25.83 8.71 42.18
CA TYR A 48 26.11 10.07 42.65
C TYR A 48 26.09 11.07 41.49
N PHE A 49 26.61 10.68 40.32
CA PHE A 49 26.59 11.50 39.12
C PHE A 49 25.16 11.85 38.68
N GLN A 50 24.24 10.88 38.69
CA GLN A 50 22.84 11.11 38.32
C GLN A 50 22.07 11.96 39.34
N GLU A 51 22.48 11.94 40.61
CA GLU A 51 21.92 12.83 41.66
C GLU A 51 22.51 14.25 41.61
N GLY A 52 23.49 14.50 40.73
CA GLY A 52 24.16 15.79 40.60
C GLY A 52 25.24 16.06 41.65
N ASP A 53 25.59 15.07 42.48
CA ASP A 53 26.67 15.16 43.47
C ASP A 53 28.00 14.76 42.79
N TYR A 54 28.49 15.65 41.93
CA TYR A 54 29.64 15.40 41.06
C TYR A 54 30.94 15.27 41.86
N GLU A 55 31.08 15.93 43.01
CA GLU A 55 32.25 15.79 43.88
C GLU A 55 32.35 14.40 44.51
N LYS A 56 31.23 13.83 44.99
CA LYS A 56 31.25 12.45 45.50
C LYS A 56 31.40 11.43 44.39
N ALA A 57 30.79 11.67 43.22
CA ALA A 57 30.98 10.82 42.05
C ALA A 57 32.47 10.77 41.67
N LEU A 58 33.11 11.94 41.59
CA LEU A 58 34.55 12.07 41.31
C LEU A 58 35.40 11.29 42.32
N GLN A 59 35.15 11.44 43.63
CA GLN A 59 35.88 10.70 44.66
C GLN A 59 35.76 9.17 44.49
N VAL A 60 34.55 8.68 44.21
CA VAL A 60 34.32 7.24 43.98
C VAL A 60 35.04 6.76 42.72
N PHE A 61 35.03 7.54 41.64
CA PHE A 61 35.73 7.15 40.41
C PHE A 61 37.26 7.24 40.55
N GLU A 62 37.81 8.22 41.28
CA GLU A 62 39.24 8.28 41.58
C GLU A 62 39.70 7.11 42.48
N GLU A 63 38.86 6.66 43.41
CA GLU A 63 39.11 5.44 44.17
C GLU A 63 39.04 4.19 43.28
N THR A 64 38.13 4.20 42.31
CA THR A 64 38.00 3.13 41.31
C THR A 64 39.23 3.07 40.40
N ASP A 65 39.77 4.21 39.97
CA ASP A 65 40.96 4.29 39.09
C ASP A 65 42.22 3.72 39.75
N LYS A 66 42.37 3.88 41.07
CA LYS A 66 43.46 3.24 41.83
C LYS A 66 43.40 1.72 41.76
N THR A 67 42.20 1.17 41.66
CA THR A 67 41.94 -0.28 41.66
C THR A 67 41.92 -0.85 40.24
N PHE A 68 41.48 -0.05 39.26
CA PHE A 68 41.40 -0.39 37.85
C PHE A 68 42.13 0.66 37.00
N PRO A 69 43.46 0.76 37.12
CA PRO A 69 44.23 1.77 36.37
C PRO A 69 44.17 1.48 34.87
N ASN A 70 44.16 2.54 34.06
CA ASN A 70 44.02 2.48 32.60
C ASN A 70 42.70 1.85 32.13
N ASP A 71 41.65 1.94 32.94
CA ASP A 71 40.32 1.59 32.51
C ASP A 71 39.63 2.78 31.82
N ALA A 72 39.28 2.60 30.55
CA ALA A 72 38.72 3.69 29.75
C ALA A 72 37.41 4.26 30.30
N LEU A 73 36.52 3.45 30.87
CA LEU A 73 35.26 3.97 31.40
C LEU A 73 35.48 4.71 32.71
N VAL A 74 36.39 4.23 33.56
CA VAL A 74 36.73 4.92 34.81
C VAL A 74 37.35 6.29 34.49
N LEU A 75 38.33 6.34 33.58
CA LEU A 75 38.97 7.59 33.15
C LEU A 75 37.97 8.58 32.51
N LEU A 76 37.06 8.09 31.65
CA LEU A 76 36.02 8.93 31.05
C LEU A 76 34.96 9.38 32.07
N SER A 77 34.66 8.57 33.08
CA SER A 77 33.72 8.94 34.16
C SER A 77 34.31 10.01 35.07
N ILE A 78 35.61 9.94 35.37
CA ILE A 78 36.37 11.01 36.05
C ILE A 78 36.32 12.30 35.24
N ALA A 79 36.65 12.24 33.94
CA ALA A 79 36.59 13.39 33.05
C ALA A 79 35.19 14.01 32.98
N GLY A 80 34.14 13.19 32.90
CA GLY A 80 32.75 13.64 32.93
C GLY A 80 32.39 14.40 34.21
N CYS A 81 32.83 13.92 35.37
CA CYS A 81 32.64 14.64 36.64
C CYS A 81 33.38 15.97 36.65
N LEU A 82 34.64 15.99 36.20
CA LEU A 82 35.46 17.21 36.15
C LEU A 82 34.88 18.28 35.22
N ILE A 83 34.25 17.89 34.11
CA ILE A 83 33.55 18.81 33.21
C ILE A 83 32.34 19.44 33.91
N GLN A 84 31.52 18.65 34.61
CA GLN A 84 30.37 19.19 35.35
C GLN A 84 30.78 20.10 36.52
N LEU A 85 32.03 20.01 36.97
CA LEU A 85 32.64 20.86 38.01
C LEU A 85 33.42 22.06 37.44
N ASP A 86 33.26 22.37 36.14
CA ASP A 86 33.98 23.44 35.42
C ASP A 86 35.52 23.31 35.46
N LYS A 87 36.06 22.09 35.62
CA LYS A 87 37.50 21.77 35.65
C LYS A 87 37.99 21.18 34.33
N GLU A 88 37.73 21.87 33.22
CA GLU A 88 38.01 21.35 31.87
C GLU A 88 39.48 21.00 31.63
N ASN A 89 40.42 21.77 32.17
CA ASN A 89 41.86 21.51 32.00
C ASN A 89 42.29 20.18 32.64
N GLU A 90 41.70 19.83 33.79
CA GLU A 90 41.97 18.56 34.47
C GLU A 90 41.30 17.40 33.73
N ALA A 91 40.05 17.61 33.27
CA ALA A 91 39.32 16.62 32.48
C ALA A 91 40.08 16.22 31.21
N GLN A 92 40.74 17.17 30.54
CA GLN A 92 41.52 16.92 29.32
C GLN A 92 42.65 15.91 29.51
N VAL A 93 43.28 15.87 30.69
CA VAL A 93 44.34 14.90 30.98
C VAL A 93 43.79 13.48 30.98
N TYR A 94 42.65 13.27 31.65
CA TYR A 94 41.98 11.97 31.72
C TYR A 94 41.40 11.53 30.37
N ILE A 95 40.87 12.48 29.58
CA ILE A 95 40.40 12.22 28.21
C ILE A 95 41.57 11.77 27.32
N GLN A 96 42.71 12.47 27.36
CA GLN A 96 43.89 12.09 26.57
C GLN A 96 44.43 10.71 26.97
N GLN A 97 44.43 10.39 28.26
CA GLN A 97 44.82 9.06 28.73
C GLN A 97 43.86 8.00 28.21
N ALA A 98 42.54 8.21 28.36
CA ALA A 98 41.52 7.28 27.86
C ALA A 98 41.62 7.09 26.34
N ASP A 99 41.88 8.15 25.59
CA ASP A 99 41.96 8.16 24.13
C ASP A 99 43.09 7.32 23.54
N THR A 100 44.15 7.07 24.32
CA THR A 100 45.26 6.21 23.90
C THR A 100 45.00 4.72 24.17
N LEU A 101 43.92 4.39 24.89
CA LEU A 101 43.63 3.01 25.25
C LEU A 101 43.05 2.23 24.05
N PRO A 102 43.49 0.97 23.84
CA PRO A 102 43.02 0.14 22.72
C PRO A 102 41.51 0.04 22.60
N VAL A 103 40.80 -0.02 23.73
CA VAL A 103 39.33 -0.10 23.81
C VAL A 103 38.64 1.17 23.28
N VAL A 104 39.24 2.35 23.45
CA VAL A 104 38.71 3.63 22.93
C VAL A 104 39.05 3.79 21.45
N LEU A 105 40.26 3.38 21.05
CA LEU A 105 40.67 3.36 19.64
C LEU A 105 39.81 2.40 18.79
N GLU A 106 39.40 1.25 19.34
CA GLU A 106 38.47 0.34 18.66
C GLU A 106 37.07 0.96 18.48
N LEU A 107 36.57 1.72 19.47
CA LEU A 107 35.29 2.43 19.35
C LEU A 107 35.36 3.64 18.40
N LYS A 108 36.50 4.34 18.31
CA LYS A 108 36.70 5.40 17.31
C LYS A 108 36.59 4.86 15.87
N LYS A 109 37.05 3.63 15.62
CA LYS A 109 36.86 2.97 14.30
C LYS A 109 35.39 2.71 14.00
N PHE A 110 34.59 2.36 15.01
CA PHE A 110 33.13 2.24 14.82
C PHE A 110 32.53 3.58 14.40
N ASP A 111 32.85 4.66 15.13
CA ASP A 111 32.36 6.01 14.82
C ASP A 111 32.77 6.45 13.40
N GLU A 112 34.01 6.16 12.98
CA GLU A 112 34.52 6.40 11.62
C GLU A 112 33.74 5.65 10.54
N PHE A 113 33.43 4.37 10.75
CA PHE A 113 32.64 3.58 9.80
C PHE A 113 31.18 4.03 9.73
N ILE A 114 30.60 4.43 10.86
CA ILE A 114 29.26 5.04 10.90
C ILE A 114 29.24 6.35 10.12
N ALA A 115 30.24 7.22 10.31
CA ALA A 115 30.39 8.48 9.58
C ALA A 115 30.66 8.27 8.07
N SER A 116 31.31 7.16 7.71
CA SER A 116 31.63 6.80 6.32
C SER A 116 30.53 5.97 5.63
N GLU A 117 29.35 5.83 6.24
CA GLU A 117 28.22 5.04 5.74
C GLU A 117 28.57 3.57 5.41
N LYS A 118 29.41 2.96 6.26
CA LYS A 118 29.85 1.55 6.16
C LYS A 118 29.30 0.71 7.32
N PRO A 119 27.98 0.45 7.35
CA PRO A 119 27.32 -0.24 8.45
C PRO A 119 27.78 -1.70 8.65
N ASP A 120 28.17 -2.41 7.59
CA ASP A 120 28.71 -3.78 7.67
C ASP A 120 30.04 -3.82 8.44
N GLU A 121 30.95 -2.90 8.12
CA GLU A 121 32.27 -2.77 8.77
C GLU A 121 32.09 -2.32 10.23
N ALA A 122 31.17 -1.37 10.48
CA ALA A 122 30.82 -0.91 11.82
C ALA A 122 30.27 -2.04 12.70
N LEU A 123 29.40 -2.90 12.17
CA LEU A 123 28.85 -4.05 12.89
C LEU A 123 29.96 -5.02 13.31
N GLY A 124 30.90 -5.36 12.40
CA GLY A 124 32.02 -6.25 12.70
C GLY A 124 32.96 -5.71 13.78
N VAL A 125 33.18 -4.39 13.83
CA VAL A 125 33.95 -3.74 14.90
C VAL A 125 33.26 -3.91 16.26
N ILE A 126 31.94 -3.67 16.32
CA ILE A 126 31.18 -3.79 17.57
C ILE A 126 31.07 -5.24 18.03
N GLU A 127 30.90 -6.21 17.14
CA GLU A 127 30.90 -7.62 17.50
C GLU A 127 32.22 -8.06 18.12
N THR A 128 33.34 -7.66 17.50
CA THR A 128 34.69 -7.91 18.03
C THR A 128 34.86 -7.24 19.40
N TYR A 129 34.45 -5.97 19.50
CA TYR A 129 34.54 -5.20 20.74
C TYR A 129 33.79 -5.85 21.90
N LEU A 130 32.53 -6.25 21.69
CA LEU A 130 31.68 -6.86 22.72
C LEU A 130 32.16 -8.26 23.10
N SER A 131 32.74 -9.02 22.17
CA SER A 131 33.32 -10.34 22.46
C SER A 131 34.50 -10.26 23.44
N LYS A 132 35.28 -9.17 23.38
CA LYS A 132 36.42 -8.90 24.27
C LYS A 132 36.00 -8.29 25.61
N ASN A 133 34.81 -7.70 25.69
CA ASN A 133 34.34 -6.92 26.85
C ASN A 133 32.92 -7.30 27.30
N PRO A 134 32.68 -8.55 27.76
CA PRO A 134 31.33 -9.10 28.01
C PRO A 134 30.56 -8.56 29.24
N GLY A 135 31.00 -7.45 29.85
CA GLY A 135 30.40 -6.88 31.08
C GLY A 135 30.11 -5.38 31.05
N LEU A 136 30.27 -4.71 29.90
CA LEU A 136 30.13 -3.25 29.82
C LEU A 136 28.66 -2.79 29.98
N ASN A 137 28.38 -1.96 30.99
CA ASN A 137 27.14 -1.16 31.14
C ASN A 137 27.56 0.28 31.55
N THR A 138 26.93 1.40 31.14
CA THR A 138 25.51 1.58 30.80
C THR A 138 25.25 2.68 29.74
N PHE A 139 26.14 3.66 29.51
CA PHE A 139 25.83 4.80 28.61
C PHE A 139 26.28 4.55 27.16
N LYS A 140 27.56 4.22 26.95
CA LYS A 140 28.14 4.06 25.60
C LYS A 140 27.54 2.89 24.82
N VAL A 141 27.06 1.86 25.51
CA VAL A 141 26.37 0.71 24.88
C VAL A 141 25.00 1.11 24.35
N LEU A 142 24.28 1.99 25.04
CA LEU A 142 23.01 2.53 24.58
C LEU A 142 23.23 3.48 23.39
N ASP A 143 24.29 4.30 23.40
CA ASP A 143 24.65 5.14 22.25
C ASP A 143 24.97 4.28 21.01
N ILE A 144 25.74 3.21 21.18
CA ILE A 144 26.03 2.26 20.10
C ILE A 144 24.73 1.62 19.59
N ALA A 145 23.85 1.17 20.49
CA ALA A 145 22.56 0.60 20.10
C ALA A 145 21.72 1.62 19.30
N GLN A 146 21.72 2.89 19.70
CA GLN A 146 21.02 3.97 19.00
C GLN A 146 21.63 4.23 17.61
N HIS A 147 22.96 4.25 17.48
CA HIS A 147 23.63 4.40 16.18
C HIS A 147 23.34 3.25 15.23
N LEU A 148 23.36 2.01 15.74
CA LEU A 148 23.01 0.81 14.97
C LEU A 148 21.55 0.88 14.50
N TYR A 149 20.63 1.29 15.37
CA TYR A 149 19.23 1.51 15.00
C TYR A 149 19.08 2.57 13.90
N ASN A 150 19.71 3.74 14.06
CA ASN A 150 19.62 4.82 13.09
C ASN A 150 20.15 4.41 11.71
N GLN A 151 21.23 3.61 11.67
CA GLN A 151 21.74 3.03 10.42
C GLN A 151 20.77 2.02 9.83
N ALA A 152 20.23 1.11 10.65
CA ALA A 152 19.28 0.13 10.19
C ALA A 152 18.04 0.77 9.56
N SER A 153 17.49 1.82 10.18
CA SER A 153 16.32 2.56 9.71
C SER A 153 16.50 3.11 8.29
N LYS A 154 17.69 3.61 7.95
CA LYS A 154 18.03 4.08 6.60
C LYS A 154 18.08 2.95 5.57
N LEU A 155 18.46 1.74 6.00
CA LEU A 155 18.74 0.61 5.12
C LEU A 155 17.54 -0.33 4.93
N ILE A 156 16.43 -0.10 5.63
CA ILE A 156 15.22 -0.93 5.60
C ILE A 156 14.79 -1.24 4.16
N ASN A 157 14.85 -0.25 3.27
CA ASN A 157 14.40 -0.39 1.88
C ASN A 157 15.47 -0.98 0.95
N ASP A 158 16.74 -0.61 1.16
CA ASP A 158 17.83 -0.90 0.22
C ASP A 158 18.54 -2.22 0.53
N LYS A 159 18.77 -2.51 1.82
CA LYS A 159 19.52 -3.67 2.30
C LYS A 159 18.81 -4.31 3.50
N PRO A 160 17.63 -4.95 3.31
CA PRO A 160 16.80 -5.44 4.41
C PRO A 160 17.50 -6.51 5.26
N ASN A 161 18.31 -7.40 4.69
CA ASN A 161 19.06 -8.41 5.46
C ASN A 161 20.10 -7.79 6.40
N LEU A 162 20.74 -6.69 5.99
CA LEU A 162 21.69 -5.97 6.84
C LEU A 162 20.95 -5.17 7.91
N ALA A 163 19.85 -4.51 7.55
CA ALA A 163 18.99 -3.83 8.51
C ALA A 163 18.52 -4.80 9.61
N GLU A 164 18.14 -6.03 9.26
CA GLU A 164 17.78 -7.08 10.21
C GLU A 164 18.91 -7.39 11.22
N GLN A 165 20.15 -7.55 10.73
CA GLN A 165 21.31 -7.82 11.59
C GLN A 165 21.59 -6.66 12.55
N LEU A 166 21.54 -5.43 12.05
CA LEU A 166 21.75 -4.22 12.84
C LEU A 166 20.67 -4.06 13.92
N LEU A 167 19.40 -4.32 13.60
CA LEU A 167 18.28 -4.26 14.55
C LEU A 167 18.36 -5.38 15.59
N SER A 168 18.72 -6.59 15.17
CA SER A 168 19.00 -7.70 16.08
C SER A 168 20.10 -7.33 17.07
N LYS A 169 21.19 -6.70 16.59
CA LYS A 169 22.27 -6.25 17.47
C LYS A 169 21.86 -5.10 18.37
N ALA A 170 21.15 -4.10 17.84
CA ALA A 170 20.64 -2.98 18.61
C ALA A 170 19.72 -3.44 19.76
N THR A 171 18.85 -4.43 19.51
CA THR A 171 17.96 -4.99 20.55
C THR A 171 18.67 -5.91 21.55
N GLN A 172 19.79 -6.55 21.19
CA GLN A 172 20.64 -7.23 22.17
C GLN A 172 21.30 -6.24 23.14
N LEU A 173 21.70 -5.06 22.63
CA LEU A 173 22.36 -4.02 23.41
C LEU A 173 21.39 -3.14 24.20
N ASN A 174 20.19 -2.92 23.64
CA ASN A 174 19.09 -2.23 24.30
C ASN A 174 17.79 -3.05 24.18
N PRO A 175 17.55 -4.02 25.10
CA PRO A 175 16.36 -4.87 25.08
C PRO A 175 15.02 -4.15 25.33
N HIS A 176 15.07 -2.87 25.72
CA HIS A 176 13.89 -2.05 26.03
C HIS A 176 13.57 -1.02 24.92
N HIS A 177 14.31 -1.00 23.81
CA HIS A 177 14.05 -0.07 22.71
C HIS A 177 12.93 -0.58 21.80
N ALA A 178 11.72 -0.06 21.99
CA ALA A 178 10.52 -0.50 21.27
C ALA A 178 10.61 -0.29 19.75
N GLU A 179 11.20 0.82 19.32
CA GLU A 179 11.36 1.23 17.92
C GLU A 179 12.19 0.22 17.12
N SER A 180 13.27 -0.31 17.71
CA SER A 180 14.09 -1.33 17.03
C SER A 180 13.31 -2.63 16.79
N TYR A 181 12.44 -3.04 17.72
CA TYR A 181 11.59 -4.21 17.49
C TYR A 181 10.51 -3.93 16.42
N ALA A 182 9.95 -2.72 16.40
CA ALA A 182 8.96 -2.33 15.38
C ALA A 182 9.57 -2.34 13.97
N ASP A 183 10.71 -1.66 13.79
CA ASP A 183 11.39 -1.62 12.49
C ASP A 183 11.89 -3.01 12.08
N TRP A 184 12.26 -3.87 13.04
CA TRP A 184 12.62 -5.26 12.74
C TRP A 184 11.42 -6.06 12.24
N GLY A 185 10.26 -5.90 12.87
CA GLY A 185 9.00 -6.46 12.37
C GLY A 185 8.71 -6.01 10.93
N TYR A 186 8.93 -4.73 10.62
CA TYR A 186 8.72 -4.20 9.27
C TYR A 186 9.70 -4.77 8.23
N VAL A 187 10.98 -4.89 8.59
CA VAL A 187 11.99 -5.54 7.74
C VAL A 187 11.62 -7.00 7.46
N LEU A 188 11.21 -7.76 8.47
CA LEU A 188 10.81 -9.16 8.31
C LEU A 188 9.57 -9.31 7.40
N HIS A 189 8.61 -8.40 7.54
CA HIS A 189 7.46 -8.35 6.64
C HIS A 189 7.88 -8.13 5.18
N ARG A 190 8.82 -7.20 4.93
CA ARG A 190 9.40 -6.96 3.60
C ARG A 190 10.16 -8.17 3.04
N LEU A 191 10.81 -8.92 3.92
CA LEU A 191 11.49 -10.18 3.60
C LEU A 191 10.51 -11.37 3.43
N LYS A 192 9.19 -11.13 3.46
CA LYS A 192 8.14 -12.15 3.35
C LYS A 192 8.20 -13.22 4.44
N ARG A 193 8.54 -12.81 5.67
CA ARG A 193 8.58 -13.64 6.88
C ARG A 193 7.52 -13.15 7.89
N PRO A 194 6.22 -13.38 7.63
CA PRO A 194 5.13 -12.75 8.38
C PRO A 194 5.00 -13.24 9.84
N GLU A 195 5.30 -14.51 10.12
CA GLU A 195 5.22 -15.06 11.48
C GLU A 195 6.25 -14.40 12.39
N GLU A 196 7.50 -14.30 11.93
CA GLU A 196 8.57 -13.65 12.67
C GLU A 196 8.34 -12.14 12.80
N SER A 197 7.78 -11.52 11.76
CA SER A 197 7.36 -10.11 11.79
C SER A 197 6.36 -9.85 12.92
N LEU A 198 5.33 -10.69 13.02
CA LEU A 198 4.32 -10.61 14.06
C LEU A 198 4.93 -10.74 15.47
N GLU A 199 5.88 -11.66 15.67
CA GLU A 199 6.59 -11.80 16.94
C GLU A 199 7.33 -10.51 17.33
N LYS A 200 8.05 -9.88 16.39
CA LYS A 200 8.78 -8.63 16.68
C LYS A 200 7.85 -7.46 16.96
N TYR A 201 6.74 -7.34 16.24
CA TYR A 201 5.72 -6.34 16.55
C TYR A 201 5.11 -6.53 17.94
N LYS A 202 4.74 -7.76 18.30
CA LYS A 202 4.25 -8.06 19.66
C LYS A 202 5.31 -7.71 20.71
N LEU A 203 6.58 -8.03 20.48
CA LEU A 203 7.67 -7.66 21.36
C LEU A 203 7.77 -6.14 21.51
N SER A 204 7.74 -5.37 20.42
CA SER A 204 7.76 -3.90 20.45
C SER A 204 6.71 -3.34 21.40
N LEU A 205 5.48 -3.84 21.31
CA LEU A 205 4.38 -3.38 22.17
C LEU A 205 4.58 -3.70 23.66
N THR A 206 5.39 -4.71 24.01
CA THR A 206 5.74 -5.02 25.41
C THR A 206 6.87 -4.16 25.97
N LYS A 207 7.59 -3.40 25.12
CA LYS A 207 8.75 -2.59 25.52
C LYS A 207 8.40 -1.14 25.85
N SER A 208 7.16 -0.88 26.28
CA SER A 208 6.67 0.46 26.61
C SER A 208 6.85 1.49 25.47
N PRO A 209 6.30 1.21 24.27
CA PRO A 209 6.37 2.15 23.15
C PRO A 209 5.66 3.47 23.47
N SER A 210 6.00 4.53 22.73
CA SER A 210 5.15 5.72 22.68
C SER A 210 3.76 5.38 22.13
N PRO A 211 2.69 6.10 22.52
CA PRO A 211 1.34 5.84 22.00
C PRO A 211 1.24 5.85 20.47
N ASP A 212 1.97 6.76 19.81
CA ASP A 212 1.98 6.86 18.35
C ASP A 212 2.70 5.68 17.67
N LEU A 213 3.76 5.15 18.30
CA LEU A 213 4.39 3.91 17.82
C LEU A 213 3.48 2.71 18.04
N ALA A 214 2.84 2.62 19.21
CA ALA A 214 1.94 1.52 19.53
C ALA A 214 0.77 1.45 18.55
N GLU A 215 0.14 2.58 18.24
CA GLU A 215 -0.94 2.67 17.26
C GLU A 215 -0.50 2.16 15.88
N ARG A 216 0.64 2.62 15.38
CA ARG A 216 1.19 2.16 14.08
C ARG A 216 1.45 0.66 14.05
N VAL A 217 2.07 0.13 15.10
CA VAL A 217 2.38 -1.31 15.20
C VAL A 217 1.10 -2.15 15.26
N LEU A 218 0.08 -1.71 16.02
CA LEU A 218 -1.21 -2.40 16.07
C LEU A 218 -1.91 -2.42 14.70
N TYR A 219 -1.85 -1.32 13.94
CA TYR A 219 -2.36 -1.29 12.56
C TYR A 219 -1.59 -2.25 11.63
N TRP A 220 -0.27 -2.41 11.79
CA TRP A 220 0.48 -3.40 11.01
C TRP A 220 0.09 -4.83 11.35
N ILE A 221 -0.09 -5.15 12.63
CA ILE A 221 -0.56 -6.48 13.10
C ILE A 221 -1.98 -6.77 12.58
N GLY A 222 -2.87 -5.79 12.67
CA GLY A 222 -4.27 -5.87 12.25
C GLY A 222 -4.51 -5.58 10.77
N GLY A 223 -3.46 -5.37 9.98
CA GLY A 223 -3.56 -5.04 8.56
C GLY A 223 -3.74 -6.25 7.65
N ASP A 224 -3.86 -5.99 6.35
CA ASP A 224 -4.22 -6.99 5.33
C ASP A 224 -3.25 -8.16 5.20
N THR A 225 -1.99 -8.01 5.59
CA THR A 225 -0.99 -9.07 5.43
C THR A 225 -0.90 -10.00 6.63
N LEU A 226 -0.88 -9.47 7.85
CA LEU A 226 -0.75 -10.28 9.06
C LEU A 226 -2.10 -10.78 9.58
N ARG A 227 -3.17 -10.00 9.36
CA ARG A 227 -4.57 -10.33 9.71
C ARG A 227 -4.74 -10.93 11.11
N SER A 228 -3.91 -10.50 12.05
CA SER A 228 -3.88 -11.02 13.42
C SER A 228 -4.81 -10.20 14.33
N HIS A 229 -6.04 -9.99 13.85
CA HIS A 229 -7.01 -9.08 14.47
C HIS A 229 -7.33 -9.43 15.93
N GLN A 230 -7.33 -10.73 16.27
CA GLN A 230 -7.55 -11.18 17.64
C GLN A 230 -6.43 -10.72 18.58
N ASP A 231 -5.17 -10.81 18.14
CA ASP A 231 -4.03 -10.40 18.94
C ASP A 231 -4.06 -8.91 19.25
N VAL A 232 -4.50 -8.08 18.29
CA VAL A 232 -4.69 -6.63 18.48
C VAL A 232 -5.73 -6.37 19.58
N ILE A 233 -6.87 -7.07 19.54
CA ILE A 233 -7.92 -6.94 20.56
C ILE A 233 -7.37 -7.34 21.93
N ASP A 234 -6.71 -8.50 22.03
CA ASP A 234 -6.17 -9.01 23.29
C ASP A 234 -5.14 -8.05 23.88
N PHE A 235 -4.30 -7.45 23.03
CA PHE A 235 -3.30 -6.47 23.46
C PHE A 235 -3.94 -5.18 24.00
N LEU A 236 -4.92 -4.65 23.28
CA LEU A 236 -5.65 -3.42 23.67
C LEU A 236 -6.49 -3.62 24.94
N VAL A 237 -7.02 -4.82 25.16
CA VAL A 237 -7.74 -5.18 26.39
C VAL A 237 -6.77 -5.34 27.57
N ALA A 238 -5.61 -5.96 27.35
CA ALA A 238 -4.59 -6.13 28.38
C ALA A 238 -3.91 -4.81 28.78
N GLN A 239 -3.76 -3.87 27.84
CA GLN A 239 -3.12 -2.58 28.04
C GLN A 239 -4.05 -1.42 27.64
N PRO A 240 -5.08 -1.13 28.43
CA PRO A 240 -6.14 -0.19 28.06
C PRO A 240 -5.67 1.27 27.91
N ASN A 241 -4.48 1.61 28.43
CA ASN A 241 -3.87 2.93 28.38
C ASN A 241 -2.75 3.05 27.32
N LEU A 242 -2.53 2.02 26.50
CA LEU A 242 -1.46 2.00 25.50
C LEU A 242 -1.63 3.06 24.41
N ILE A 243 -2.88 3.31 24.00
CA ILE A 243 -3.27 4.35 23.06
C ILE A 243 -4.48 5.13 23.61
N ALA A 244 -4.80 6.25 22.98
CA ALA A 244 -5.93 7.08 23.39
C ALA A 244 -7.25 6.27 23.45
N PRO A 245 -8.11 6.47 24.47
CA PRO A 245 -9.31 5.65 24.67
C PRO A 245 -10.23 5.56 23.46
N PHE A 246 -10.43 6.67 22.76
CA PHE A 246 -11.24 6.72 21.53
C PHE A 246 -10.65 5.80 20.44
N LYS A 247 -9.36 5.96 20.16
CA LYS A 247 -8.63 5.16 19.15
C LYS A 247 -8.62 3.68 19.51
N ARG A 248 -8.48 3.36 20.80
CA ARG A 248 -8.60 1.98 21.31
C ARG A 248 -9.94 1.37 20.97
N GLU A 249 -11.04 2.01 21.37
CA GLU A 249 -12.38 1.45 21.15
C GLU A 249 -12.72 1.34 19.66
N LYS A 250 -12.32 2.33 18.86
CA LYS A 250 -12.45 2.28 17.39
C LYS A 250 -11.71 1.08 16.82
N MET A 251 -10.44 0.91 17.19
CA MET A 251 -9.61 -0.19 16.68
C MET A 251 -10.11 -1.57 17.13
N ILE A 252 -10.57 -1.71 18.38
CA ILE A 252 -11.23 -2.95 18.83
C ILE A 252 -12.46 -3.24 17.97
N GLY A 253 -13.27 -2.21 17.68
CA GLY A 253 -14.42 -2.32 16.79
C GLY A 253 -14.03 -2.79 15.38
N ASP A 254 -13.03 -2.14 14.79
CA ASP A 254 -12.52 -2.46 13.45
C ASP A 254 -12.03 -3.92 13.39
N MET A 255 -11.21 -4.35 14.36
CA MET A 255 -10.69 -5.72 14.42
C MET A 255 -11.79 -6.76 14.65
N ALA A 256 -12.75 -6.48 15.55
CA ALA A 256 -13.87 -7.37 15.81
C ALA A 256 -14.78 -7.51 14.58
N PHE A 257 -14.97 -6.43 13.82
CA PHE A 257 -15.71 -6.44 12.57
C PHE A 257 -15.03 -7.32 11.52
N GLN A 258 -13.71 -7.22 11.35
CA GLN A 258 -12.95 -8.10 10.44
C GLN A 258 -13.03 -9.58 10.83
N LEU A 259 -13.14 -9.88 12.12
CA LEU A 259 -13.37 -11.24 12.64
C LEU A 259 -14.84 -11.71 12.53
N ALA A 260 -15.73 -10.92 11.91
CA ALA A 260 -17.17 -11.14 11.86
C ALA A 260 -17.84 -11.29 13.25
N ARG A 261 -17.25 -10.69 14.29
CA ARG A 261 -17.80 -10.64 15.65
C ARG A 261 -18.61 -9.37 15.85
N TYR A 262 -19.73 -9.30 15.14
CA TYR A 262 -20.51 -8.07 15.00
C TYR A 262 -21.07 -7.55 16.33
N GLU A 263 -21.42 -8.41 17.28
CA GLU A 263 -21.85 -7.99 18.63
C GLU A 263 -20.73 -7.25 19.37
N GLN A 264 -19.50 -7.79 19.33
CA GLN A 264 -18.34 -7.17 19.97
C GLN A 264 -17.96 -5.85 19.27
N ALA A 265 -18.03 -5.83 17.93
CA ALA A 265 -17.78 -4.64 17.13
C ALA A 265 -18.78 -3.53 17.48
N GLU A 266 -20.08 -3.86 17.54
CA GLU A 266 -21.14 -2.92 17.91
C GLU A 266 -20.88 -2.28 19.27
N GLU A 267 -20.56 -3.08 20.29
CA GLU A 267 -20.28 -2.56 21.63
C GLU A 267 -19.05 -1.63 21.66
N ALA A 268 -17.98 -2.02 20.95
CA ALA A 268 -16.76 -1.22 20.88
C ALA A 268 -17.00 0.10 20.16
N TYR A 269 -17.69 0.09 19.02
CA TYR A 269 -18.03 1.31 18.32
C TYR A 269 -19.00 2.19 19.11
N LYS A 270 -19.95 1.63 19.88
CA LYS A 270 -20.80 2.40 20.80
C LYS A 270 -19.97 3.11 21.87
N ARG A 271 -18.98 2.43 22.44
CA ARG A 271 -18.03 3.06 23.38
C ARG A 271 -17.18 4.13 22.71
N ALA A 272 -16.72 3.91 21.48
CA ALA A 272 -15.98 4.90 20.70
C ALA A 272 -16.83 6.16 20.44
N GLN A 273 -18.10 6.00 20.03
CA GLN A 273 -19.02 7.13 19.80
C GLN A 273 -19.34 7.91 21.08
N LEU A 274 -19.39 7.26 22.25
CA LEU A 274 -19.54 7.95 23.53
C LEU A 274 -18.32 8.82 23.87
N LEU A 275 -17.12 8.42 23.41
CA LEU A 275 -15.87 9.16 23.63
C LEU A 275 -15.71 10.31 22.63
N ASP A 276 -16.13 10.11 21.39
CA ASP A 276 -16.21 11.16 20.36
C ASP A 276 -17.51 10.99 19.54
N PRO A 277 -18.54 11.80 19.82
CA PRO A 277 -19.81 11.73 19.09
C PRO A 277 -19.76 12.37 17.71
N THR A 278 -18.63 13.02 17.35
CA THR A 278 -18.48 13.78 16.11
C THR A 278 -17.74 13.01 15.00
N ASP A 279 -17.14 11.85 15.30
CA ASP A 279 -16.53 11.00 14.27
C ASP A 279 -17.62 10.23 13.48
N ALA A 280 -17.99 10.79 12.33
CA ALA A 280 -18.95 10.19 11.41
C ALA A 280 -18.54 8.79 10.90
N PHE A 281 -17.24 8.47 10.84
CA PHE A 281 -16.78 7.15 10.40
C PHE A 281 -17.02 6.06 11.44
N VAL A 282 -16.97 6.39 12.74
CA VAL A 282 -17.37 5.44 13.79
C VAL A 282 -18.85 5.13 13.70
N ILE A 283 -19.69 6.15 13.48
CA ILE A 283 -21.14 5.97 13.30
C ILE A 283 -21.43 5.14 12.05
N LYS A 284 -20.70 5.39 10.95
CA LYS A 284 -20.75 4.57 9.74
C LYS A 284 -20.33 3.13 10.00
N ALA A 285 -19.26 2.89 10.75
CA ALA A 285 -18.79 1.53 11.07
C ALA A 285 -19.80 0.77 11.95
N GLN A 286 -20.52 1.46 12.84
CA GLN A 286 -21.68 0.88 13.54
C GLN A 286 -22.78 0.49 12.56
N ALA A 287 -23.13 1.38 11.62
CA ALA A 287 -24.16 1.11 10.62
C ALA A 287 -23.81 -0.12 9.76
N ASP A 288 -22.55 -0.22 9.30
CA ASP A 288 -22.04 -1.39 8.58
C ASP A 288 -22.21 -2.67 9.41
N THR A 289 -21.91 -2.60 10.71
CA THR A 289 -22.08 -3.71 11.65
C THR A 289 -23.54 -4.16 11.73
N TYR A 290 -24.49 -3.22 11.83
CA TYR A 290 -25.92 -3.55 11.80
C TYR A 290 -26.36 -4.14 10.45
N LEU A 291 -25.81 -3.66 9.34
CA LEU A 291 -26.14 -4.18 8.01
C LEU A 291 -25.69 -5.63 7.86
N HIS A 292 -24.47 -5.98 8.30
CA HIS A 292 -23.98 -7.36 8.33
C HIS A 292 -24.81 -8.29 9.23
N ARG A 293 -25.47 -7.73 10.26
CA ARG A 293 -26.44 -8.45 11.11
C ARG A 293 -27.86 -8.48 10.51
N LYS A 294 -28.04 -8.03 9.27
CA LYS A 294 -29.34 -7.92 8.55
C LYS A 294 -30.35 -7.01 9.25
N GLN A 295 -29.86 -6.02 9.99
CA GLN A 295 -30.66 -5.01 10.69
C GLN A 295 -30.65 -3.69 9.91
N GLU A 296 -31.20 -3.74 8.70
CA GLU A 296 -31.12 -2.63 7.74
C GLU A 296 -31.76 -1.32 8.23
N LYS A 297 -32.84 -1.40 9.03
CA LYS A 297 -33.50 -0.20 9.55
C LYS A 297 -32.58 0.58 10.47
N GLN A 298 -31.90 -0.11 11.38
CA GLN A 298 -30.91 0.47 12.29
C GLN A 298 -29.70 0.99 11.52
N ALA A 299 -29.20 0.22 10.54
CA ALA A 299 -28.09 0.64 9.70
C ALA A 299 -28.40 1.95 8.95
N ARG A 300 -29.56 2.02 8.27
CA ARG A 300 -30.00 3.24 7.56
C ARG A 300 -30.15 4.45 8.48
N GLN A 301 -30.63 4.26 9.71
CA GLN A 301 -30.71 5.34 10.69
C GLN A 301 -29.32 5.87 11.07
N LEU A 302 -28.36 4.98 11.32
CA LEU A 302 -27.00 5.36 11.68
C LEU A 302 -26.25 5.99 10.50
N TYR A 303 -26.45 5.52 9.27
CA TYR A 303 -25.91 6.18 8.09
C TYR A 303 -26.39 7.63 7.94
N ARG A 304 -27.70 7.87 8.15
CA ARG A 304 -28.24 9.24 8.17
C ARG A 304 -27.61 10.08 9.28
N GLN A 305 -27.48 9.52 10.48
CA GLN A 305 -26.82 10.20 11.59
C GLN A 305 -25.36 10.55 11.27
N ALA A 306 -24.61 9.64 10.63
CA ALA A 306 -23.24 9.90 10.21
C ALA A 306 -23.17 11.07 9.22
N ILE A 307 -24.10 11.12 8.26
CA ILE A 307 -24.22 12.22 7.30
C ILE A 307 -24.57 13.54 8.00
N ASP A 308 -25.53 13.52 8.92
CA ASP A 308 -25.96 14.71 9.66
C ASP A 308 -24.81 15.30 10.50
N VAL A 309 -24.05 14.44 11.19
CA VAL A 309 -22.86 14.84 11.96
C VAL A 309 -21.80 15.44 11.05
N ALA A 310 -21.52 14.80 9.91
CA ALA A 310 -20.55 15.32 8.94
C ALA A 310 -21.02 16.65 8.31
N ARG A 311 -22.31 16.81 8.01
CA ARG A 311 -22.90 18.07 7.49
C ARG A 311 -22.84 19.20 8.52
N GLN A 312 -23.17 18.91 9.78
CA GLN A 312 -23.06 19.89 10.86
C GLN A 312 -21.63 20.43 10.98
N GLN A 313 -20.63 19.56 10.84
CA GLN A 313 -19.23 19.97 10.83
C GLN A 313 -18.89 20.93 9.66
N VAL A 314 -19.52 20.76 8.49
CA VAL A 314 -19.40 21.71 7.36
C VAL A 314 -20.02 23.06 7.72
N ASP A 315 -21.24 23.05 8.26
CA ASP A 315 -21.99 24.27 8.57
C ASP A 315 -21.28 25.10 9.65
N GLU A 316 -20.75 24.45 10.70
CA GLU A 316 -19.95 25.10 11.74
C GLU A 316 -18.68 25.78 11.22
N LEU A 317 -18.08 25.24 10.14
CA LEU A 317 -16.92 25.87 9.49
C LEU A 317 -17.33 27.02 8.58
N ARG A 318 -18.52 26.95 7.97
CA ARG A 318 -19.05 27.98 7.08
C ARG A 318 -19.49 29.25 7.82
N ASP A 319 -19.99 29.08 9.03
CA ASP A 319 -20.48 30.19 9.88
C ASP A 319 -19.36 30.94 10.62
N LYS A 320 -18.11 30.46 10.57
CA LYS A 320 -16.95 31.19 11.11
C LYS A 320 -16.59 32.36 10.18
N PRO A 321 -16.37 33.58 10.71
CA PRO A 321 -15.99 34.72 9.89
C PRO A 321 -14.67 34.44 9.16
N GLN A 322 -14.73 34.40 7.84
CA GLN A 322 -13.58 34.23 6.97
C GLN A 322 -12.66 35.44 7.16
N VAL A 323 -11.45 35.23 7.67
CA VAL A 323 -10.43 36.29 7.70
C VAL A 323 -10.03 36.55 6.24
N PRO A 324 -10.11 37.79 5.72
CA PRO A 324 -9.68 38.09 4.36
C PRO A 324 -8.19 37.78 4.25
N HIS A 325 -7.85 36.68 3.57
CA HIS A 325 -6.48 36.35 3.25
C HIS A 325 -5.94 37.40 2.26
N SER A 326 -4.77 37.97 2.56
CA SER A 326 -4.07 38.84 1.63
C SER A 326 -3.60 38.01 0.43
N ASP A 327 -3.39 38.64 -0.74
CA ASP A 327 -2.87 37.94 -1.94
C ASP A 327 -1.55 37.17 -1.68
N SER A 328 -0.81 37.56 -0.64
CA SER A 328 0.38 36.87 -0.12
C SER A 328 0.06 35.53 0.56
N ASP A 329 -1.02 35.46 1.34
CA ASP A 329 -1.42 34.27 2.09
C ASP A 329 -2.00 33.19 1.16
N SER A 330 -2.66 33.61 0.08
CA SER A 330 -3.17 32.73 -1.00
C SER A 330 -2.04 31.99 -1.71
N LEU A 331 -0.93 32.68 -2.02
CA LEU A 331 0.27 32.09 -2.61
C LEU A 331 0.99 31.14 -1.65
N ASN A 332 1.01 31.48 -0.36
CA ASN A 332 1.59 30.63 0.68
C ASN A 332 0.76 29.35 0.89
N ALA A 333 -0.56 29.43 0.93
CA ALA A 333 -1.46 28.29 1.07
C ALA A 333 -1.33 27.27 -0.09
N ILE A 334 -1.11 27.77 -1.31
CA ILE A 334 -0.82 26.93 -2.50
C ILE A 334 0.55 26.23 -2.35
N GLN A 335 1.56 26.89 -1.76
CA GLN A 335 2.88 26.30 -1.53
C GLN A 335 2.95 25.35 -0.32
N THR A 336 2.11 25.56 0.71
CA THR A 336 2.10 24.75 1.95
C THR A 336 1.05 23.64 1.95
N GLY A 337 0.25 23.49 0.90
CA GLY A 337 -0.77 22.44 0.79
C GLY A 337 -1.94 22.58 1.78
N GLN A 338 -2.20 23.78 2.30
CA GLN A 338 -3.35 24.00 3.18
C GLN A 338 -4.63 23.93 2.35
N THR A 339 -5.39 22.86 2.52
CA THR A 339 -6.70 22.70 1.89
C THR A 339 -7.73 23.59 2.61
N ASP A 340 -8.58 24.25 1.84
CA ASP A 340 -9.76 24.95 2.35
C ASP A 340 -10.52 24.00 3.32
N PRO A 341 -10.72 24.38 4.60
CA PRO A 341 -11.38 23.53 5.58
C PRO A 341 -12.75 23.02 5.12
N ILE A 342 -13.50 23.83 4.37
CA ILE A 342 -14.81 23.43 3.81
C ILE A 342 -14.62 22.35 2.74
N LYS A 343 -13.59 22.50 1.89
CA LYS A 343 -13.25 21.49 0.88
C LYS A 343 -12.85 20.16 1.52
N ALA A 344 -12.07 20.18 2.62
CA ALA A 344 -11.67 18.97 3.33
C ALA A 344 -12.86 18.22 3.99
N VAL A 345 -13.81 18.96 4.56
CA VAL A 345 -15.02 18.32 5.11
C VAL A 345 -15.97 17.86 4.01
N ASN A 346 -16.11 18.59 2.89
CA ASN A 346 -16.86 18.10 1.72
C ASN A 346 -16.25 16.83 1.13
N GLN A 347 -14.91 16.70 1.13
CA GLN A 347 -14.24 15.45 0.76
C GLN A 347 -14.61 14.29 1.68
N THR A 348 -14.67 14.57 2.98
CA THR A 348 -15.09 13.59 3.99
C THR A 348 -16.54 13.16 3.79
N LEU A 349 -17.44 14.12 3.56
CA LEU A 349 -18.85 13.87 3.31
C LEU A 349 -19.08 13.10 2.00
N GLY A 350 -18.38 13.47 0.93
CA GLY A 350 -18.41 12.76 -0.35
C GLY A 350 -17.95 11.31 -0.22
N ARG A 351 -16.88 11.06 0.55
CA ARG A 351 -16.42 9.70 0.89
C ARG A 351 -17.46 8.93 1.70
N LEU A 352 -18.11 9.56 2.68
CA LEU A 352 -19.14 8.91 3.47
C LEU A 352 -20.32 8.44 2.59
N HIS A 353 -20.81 9.32 1.71
CA HIS A 353 -21.87 8.96 0.75
C HIS A 353 -21.45 7.80 -0.18
N TYR A 354 -20.19 7.77 -0.64
CA TYR A 354 -19.66 6.70 -1.47
C TYR A 354 -19.69 5.34 -0.75
N GLU A 355 -19.17 5.32 0.47
CA GLU A 355 -19.09 4.12 1.30
C GLU A 355 -20.46 3.57 1.68
N ILE A 356 -21.45 4.44 1.92
CA ILE A 356 -22.83 4.04 2.19
C ILE A 356 -23.45 3.39 0.95
N GLY A 357 -23.31 4.02 -0.23
CA GLY A 357 -23.81 3.44 -1.48
C GLY A 357 -23.17 2.07 -1.79
N ASN A 358 -21.86 1.93 -1.56
CA ASN A 358 -21.15 0.64 -1.67
C ASN A 358 -21.72 -0.42 -0.71
N SER A 359 -22.04 -0.01 0.51
CA SER A 359 -22.60 -0.92 1.52
C SER A 359 -23.97 -1.45 1.12
N ILE A 360 -24.84 -0.56 0.61
CA ILE A 360 -26.17 -0.92 0.10
C ILE A 360 -26.03 -1.88 -1.09
N LEU A 361 -25.22 -1.53 -2.10
CA LEU A 361 -25.03 -2.34 -3.31
C LEU A 361 -24.66 -3.80 -3.02
N ARG A 362 -23.82 -4.05 -2.00
CA ARG A 362 -23.37 -5.40 -1.63
C ARG A 362 -24.46 -6.28 -1.03
N GLN A 363 -25.51 -5.71 -0.44
CA GLN A 363 -26.50 -6.43 0.36
C GLN A 363 -27.90 -6.40 -0.27
N ASP A 364 -28.28 -5.26 -0.82
CA ASP A 364 -29.61 -4.95 -1.34
C ASP A 364 -29.40 -4.24 -2.68
N THR A 365 -29.64 -4.92 -3.80
CA THR A 365 -29.39 -4.39 -5.15
C THR A 365 -30.40 -3.28 -5.53
N ASP A 366 -30.80 -2.43 -4.58
CA ASP A 366 -31.57 -1.21 -4.81
C ASP A 366 -30.65 -0.14 -5.42
N LEU A 367 -30.55 -0.19 -6.75
CA LEU A 367 -29.72 0.72 -7.54
C LEU A 367 -30.21 2.18 -7.50
N GLU A 368 -31.42 2.47 -7.02
CA GLU A 368 -31.92 3.85 -6.88
C GLU A 368 -31.48 4.48 -5.56
N GLU A 369 -31.50 3.71 -4.46
CA GLU A 369 -30.93 4.18 -3.19
C GLU A 369 -29.41 4.36 -3.31
N VAL A 370 -28.71 3.40 -3.95
CA VAL A 370 -27.28 3.52 -4.27
C VAL A 370 -27.00 4.78 -5.09
N TRP A 371 -27.78 5.01 -6.16
CA TRP A 371 -27.60 6.18 -7.01
C TRP A 371 -27.79 7.49 -6.24
N THR A 372 -28.79 7.57 -5.37
CA THR A 372 -29.04 8.77 -4.54
C THR A 372 -27.82 9.14 -3.70
N HIS A 373 -27.19 8.15 -3.06
CA HIS A 373 -25.97 8.39 -2.28
C HIS A 373 -24.77 8.75 -3.16
N TRP A 374 -24.53 8.00 -4.23
CA TRP A 374 -23.40 8.27 -5.12
C TRP A 374 -23.52 9.58 -5.89
N GLN A 375 -24.73 10.07 -6.16
CA GLN A 375 -24.95 11.41 -6.71
C GLN A 375 -24.39 12.50 -5.79
N GLU A 376 -24.55 12.37 -4.47
CA GLU A 376 -23.98 13.32 -3.52
C GLU A 376 -22.44 13.26 -3.55
N THR A 377 -21.84 12.07 -3.66
CA THR A 377 -20.38 11.93 -3.88
C THR A 377 -19.92 12.64 -5.14
N LEU A 378 -20.66 12.47 -6.25
CA LEU A 378 -20.35 13.12 -7.53
C LEU A 378 -20.49 14.64 -7.44
N GLN A 379 -21.40 15.16 -6.63
CA GLN A 379 -21.56 16.62 -6.43
C GLN A 379 -20.49 17.21 -5.52
N LEU A 380 -20.18 16.53 -4.41
CA LEU A 380 -19.23 17.01 -3.40
C LEU A 380 -17.78 16.85 -3.84
N THR A 381 -17.49 15.76 -4.55
CA THR A 381 -16.14 15.34 -4.94
C THR A 381 -16.09 14.80 -6.39
N PRO A 382 -16.50 15.58 -7.39
CA PRO A 382 -16.61 15.10 -8.77
C PRO A 382 -15.29 14.57 -9.33
N GLY A 383 -14.16 15.21 -9.06
CA GLY A 383 -12.84 14.78 -9.54
C GLY A 383 -12.10 13.79 -8.63
N SER A 384 -12.81 13.02 -7.80
CA SER A 384 -12.17 12.04 -6.90
C SER A 384 -12.11 10.64 -7.52
N ASP A 385 -11.20 9.79 -7.03
CA ASP A 385 -11.15 8.38 -7.42
C ASP A 385 -12.48 7.67 -7.13
N ASN A 386 -13.18 8.03 -6.06
CA ASN A 386 -14.51 7.51 -5.75
C ASN A 386 -15.52 7.82 -6.87
N ALA A 387 -15.47 9.03 -7.44
CA ALA A 387 -16.35 9.40 -8.55
C ALA A 387 -16.07 8.59 -9.81
N ARG A 388 -14.80 8.29 -10.09
CA ARG A 388 -14.41 7.35 -11.16
C ARG A 388 -14.92 5.94 -10.86
N SER A 389 -14.70 5.42 -9.64
CA SER A 389 -15.16 4.09 -9.24
C SER A 389 -16.68 3.94 -9.35
N ILE A 390 -17.46 4.98 -9.00
CA ILE A 390 -18.92 5.01 -9.21
C ILE A 390 -19.26 4.83 -10.69
N ALA A 391 -18.55 5.53 -11.58
CA ALA A 391 -18.79 5.47 -13.01
C ALA A 391 -18.46 4.09 -13.59
N ASP A 392 -17.30 3.54 -13.21
CA ASP A 392 -16.85 2.21 -13.62
C ASP A 392 -17.82 1.11 -13.14
N GLU A 393 -18.34 1.22 -11.92
CA GLU A 393 -19.27 0.24 -11.37
C GLU A 393 -20.61 0.25 -12.12
N PHE A 394 -21.20 1.42 -12.38
CA PHE A 394 -22.41 1.48 -13.20
C PHE A 394 -22.20 1.04 -14.65
N TYR A 395 -21.02 1.29 -15.21
CA TYR A 395 -20.66 0.77 -16.52
C TYR A 395 -20.67 -0.76 -16.51
N ASN A 396 -20.01 -1.38 -15.54
CA ASN A 396 -19.96 -2.84 -15.42
C ASN A 396 -21.34 -3.47 -15.17
N LEU A 397 -22.24 -2.75 -14.47
CA LEU A 397 -23.64 -3.16 -14.26
C LEU A 397 -24.56 -2.91 -15.47
N GLY A 398 -24.03 -2.35 -16.57
CA GLY A 398 -24.80 -1.98 -17.76
C GLY A 398 -25.78 -0.82 -17.57
N GLN A 399 -25.61 -0.04 -16.49
CA GLN A 399 -26.41 1.14 -16.18
C GLN A 399 -25.85 2.37 -16.91
N TRP A 400 -25.87 2.33 -18.25
CA TRP A 400 -25.17 3.30 -19.11
C TRP A 400 -25.58 4.76 -18.87
N ASP A 401 -26.83 5.05 -18.51
CA ASP A 401 -27.29 6.41 -18.18
C ASP A 401 -26.64 6.94 -16.88
N LYS A 402 -26.58 6.11 -15.83
CA LYS A 402 -25.92 6.48 -14.56
C LYS A 402 -24.41 6.59 -14.74
N ALA A 403 -23.80 5.65 -15.46
CA ALA A 403 -22.37 5.66 -15.80
C ALA A 403 -22.00 6.91 -16.61
N GLN A 404 -22.79 7.26 -17.63
CA GLN A 404 -22.59 8.46 -18.44
C GLN A 404 -22.60 9.73 -17.58
N ARG A 405 -23.56 9.86 -16.66
CA ARG A 405 -23.63 11.01 -15.74
C ARG A 405 -22.43 11.07 -14.80
N ALA A 406 -22.02 9.93 -14.25
CA ALA A 406 -20.88 9.85 -13.34
C ALA A 406 -19.55 10.19 -14.04
N TYR A 407 -19.27 9.60 -15.20
CA TYR A 407 -18.10 9.95 -16.00
C TYR A 407 -18.12 11.40 -16.46
N THR A 408 -19.29 11.97 -16.77
CA THR A 408 -19.42 13.39 -17.14
C THR A 408 -19.06 14.30 -15.96
N ALA A 409 -19.56 14.00 -14.76
CA ALA A 409 -19.22 14.75 -13.55
C ALA A 409 -17.72 14.68 -13.24
N TYR A 410 -17.13 13.47 -13.34
CA TYR A 410 -15.70 13.26 -13.16
C TYR A 410 -14.85 14.02 -14.18
N SER A 411 -15.19 13.88 -15.46
CA SER A 411 -14.51 14.56 -16.56
C SER A 411 -14.56 16.09 -16.41
N TRP A 412 -15.70 16.66 -16.05
CA TRP A 412 -15.83 18.12 -15.91
C TRP A 412 -14.96 18.71 -14.79
N ALA A 413 -14.71 17.95 -13.71
CA ALA A 413 -13.93 18.42 -12.58
C ALA A 413 -12.40 18.26 -12.75
N MET A 414 -11.95 17.46 -13.72
CA MET A 414 -10.52 17.29 -14.02
C MET A 414 -10.09 18.25 -15.15
N PRO A 415 -9.23 19.25 -14.87
CA PRO A 415 -8.74 20.13 -15.93
C PRO A 415 -7.80 19.38 -16.88
N GLN A 416 -7.83 19.71 -18.17
CA GLN A 416 -6.79 19.27 -19.12
C GLN A 416 -5.41 19.77 -18.65
N PRO A 417 -4.33 18.98 -18.73
CA PRO A 417 -4.17 17.71 -19.45
C PRO A 417 -4.41 16.45 -18.61
N PHE A 418 -4.97 16.56 -17.40
CA PHE A 418 -5.13 15.43 -16.46
C PHE A 418 -6.29 14.46 -16.82
N MET A 419 -6.81 14.54 -18.04
CA MET A 419 -7.90 13.68 -18.48
C MET A 419 -7.35 12.37 -19.03
N ASP A 420 -7.71 11.26 -18.41
CA ASP A 420 -7.28 9.96 -18.89
C ASP A 420 -8.07 9.55 -20.15
N ALA A 421 -7.36 9.07 -21.18
CA ALA A 421 -7.96 8.68 -22.45
C ALA A 421 -8.96 7.52 -22.32
N ASP A 422 -8.75 6.61 -21.36
CA ASP A 422 -9.65 5.49 -21.07
C ASP A 422 -10.99 5.98 -20.49
N VAL A 423 -10.98 7.00 -19.63
CA VAL A 423 -12.21 7.62 -19.10
C VAL A 423 -13.04 8.23 -20.23
N LEU A 424 -12.41 8.94 -21.16
CA LEU A 424 -13.09 9.48 -22.35
C LEU A 424 -13.64 8.37 -23.25
N ILE A 425 -12.92 7.25 -23.39
CA ILE A 425 -13.40 6.07 -24.11
C ILE A 425 -14.62 5.47 -23.41
N ASN A 426 -14.58 5.25 -22.10
CA ASN A 426 -15.71 4.67 -21.36
C ASN A 426 -16.94 5.59 -21.41
N LEU A 427 -16.77 6.91 -21.28
CA LEU A 427 -17.84 7.87 -21.47
C LEU A 427 -18.40 7.82 -22.91
N GLY A 428 -17.53 7.73 -23.91
CA GLY A 428 -17.92 7.53 -25.31
C GLY A 428 -18.71 6.25 -25.52
N LEU A 429 -18.31 5.15 -24.88
CA LEU A 429 -19.03 3.87 -24.91
C LEU A 429 -20.39 3.96 -24.24
N CYS A 430 -20.51 4.66 -23.11
CA CYS A 430 -21.81 4.91 -22.50
C CYS A 430 -22.75 5.63 -23.47
N HIS A 431 -22.27 6.68 -24.14
CA HIS A 431 -23.03 7.37 -25.18
C HIS A 431 -23.37 6.46 -26.37
N TYR A 432 -22.43 5.62 -26.81
CA TYR A 432 -22.64 4.65 -27.89
C TYR A 432 -23.75 3.65 -27.57
N TYR A 433 -23.73 3.05 -26.38
CA TYR A 433 -24.77 2.10 -25.94
C TYR A 433 -26.14 2.76 -25.68
N LEU A 434 -26.14 4.08 -25.45
CA LEU A 434 -27.36 4.90 -25.39
C LEU A 434 -27.80 5.42 -26.78
N PHE A 435 -27.14 5.00 -27.87
CA PHE A 435 -27.38 5.44 -29.25
C PHE A 435 -27.16 6.96 -29.48
N HIS A 436 -26.43 7.62 -28.58
CA HIS A 436 -26.01 9.02 -28.68
C HIS A 436 -24.70 9.12 -29.48
N TYR A 437 -24.76 8.76 -30.77
CA TYR A 437 -23.56 8.59 -31.62
C TYR A 437 -22.75 9.89 -31.82
N ALA A 438 -23.39 11.06 -31.84
CA ALA A 438 -22.68 12.32 -32.01
C ALA A 438 -21.79 12.65 -30.80
N GLU A 439 -22.31 12.43 -29.59
CA GLU A 439 -21.61 12.57 -28.32
C GLU A 439 -20.52 11.51 -28.19
N ALA A 440 -20.82 10.25 -28.51
CA ALA A 440 -19.84 9.16 -28.52
C ALA A 440 -18.64 9.52 -29.41
N ARG A 441 -18.90 9.94 -30.65
CA ARG A 441 -17.86 10.40 -31.59
C ARG A 441 -17.06 11.57 -31.03
N SER A 442 -17.71 12.54 -30.39
CA SER A 442 -17.02 13.66 -29.75
C SER A 442 -16.02 13.17 -28.70
N ARG A 443 -16.43 12.28 -27.79
CA ARG A 443 -15.57 11.75 -26.72
C ARG A 443 -14.43 10.90 -27.28
N PHE A 444 -14.71 10.00 -28.21
CA PHE A 444 -13.66 9.20 -28.84
C PHE A 444 -12.67 10.05 -29.65
N THR A 445 -13.13 11.11 -30.31
CA THR A 445 -12.23 12.06 -31.01
C THR A 445 -11.31 12.77 -30.04
N GLU A 446 -11.82 13.14 -28.87
CA GLU A 446 -11.03 13.77 -27.82
C GLU A 446 -9.99 12.80 -27.25
N ALA A 447 -10.39 11.54 -26.96
CA ALA A 447 -9.49 10.48 -26.54
C ALA A 447 -8.38 10.18 -27.58
N ALA A 448 -8.73 10.18 -28.88
CA ALA A 448 -7.79 9.92 -29.97
C ALA A 448 -6.70 11.02 -30.11
N ARG A 449 -6.91 12.21 -29.55
CA ARG A 449 -5.91 13.30 -29.53
C ARG A 449 -4.91 13.16 -28.39
N ILE A 450 -5.18 12.32 -27.40
CA ILE A 450 -4.30 12.09 -26.25
C ILE A 450 -3.32 10.98 -26.61
N GLU A 451 -2.02 11.30 -26.66
CA GLU A 451 -0.96 10.30 -26.84
C GLU A 451 -0.88 9.40 -25.61
N SER A 452 -1.52 8.23 -25.71
CA SER A 452 -1.59 7.23 -24.65
C SER A 452 -1.67 5.83 -25.25
N GLU A 453 -1.51 4.80 -24.42
CA GLU A 453 -1.66 3.42 -24.90
C GLU A 453 -3.07 3.10 -25.41
N TYR A 454 -4.08 3.90 -25.06
CA TYR A 454 -5.48 3.73 -25.47
C TYR A 454 -5.84 4.44 -26.78
N GLN A 455 -4.91 5.17 -27.41
CA GLN A 455 -5.19 5.94 -28.62
C GLN A 455 -5.75 5.07 -29.77
N TYR A 456 -5.24 3.85 -29.91
CA TYR A 456 -5.74 2.91 -30.93
C TYR A 456 -7.19 2.49 -30.65
N LEU A 457 -7.57 2.37 -29.37
CA LEU A 457 -8.90 1.96 -28.94
C LEU A 457 -9.92 3.07 -29.21
N ALA A 458 -9.52 4.34 -29.04
CA ALA A 458 -10.33 5.49 -29.44
C ALA A 458 -10.62 5.48 -30.95
N HIS A 459 -9.61 5.23 -31.79
CA HIS A 459 -9.81 5.09 -33.24
C HIS A 459 -10.65 3.86 -33.59
N TYR A 460 -10.46 2.73 -32.90
CA TYR A 460 -11.28 1.54 -33.06
C TYR A 460 -12.77 1.84 -32.84
N TYR A 461 -13.13 2.49 -31.72
CA TYR A 461 -14.53 2.81 -31.43
C TYR A 461 -15.10 3.94 -32.30
N LEU A 462 -14.27 4.89 -32.77
CA LEU A 462 -14.67 5.81 -33.85
C LEU A 462 -15.06 5.04 -35.11
N GLY A 463 -14.28 4.02 -35.48
CA GLY A 463 -14.57 3.14 -36.60
C GLY A 463 -15.96 2.51 -36.51
N TYR A 464 -16.30 1.90 -35.35
CA TYR A 464 -17.61 1.33 -35.11
C TYR A 464 -18.73 2.38 -35.13
N THR A 465 -18.51 3.52 -34.49
CA THR A 465 -19.48 4.63 -34.48
C THR A 465 -19.79 5.08 -35.90
N TYR A 466 -18.78 5.20 -36.77
CA TYR A 466 -18.98 5.55 -38.17
C TYR A 466 -19.64 4.42 -39.00
N ILE A 467 -19.42 3.14 -38.69
CA ILE A 467 -20.17 2.03 -39.31
C ILE A 467 -21.67 2.17 -39.01
N ASP A 468 -22.03 2.40 -37.75
CA ASP A 468 -23.43 2.55 -37.33
C ASP A 468 -24.09 3.77 -37.99
N GLU A 469 -23.34 4.85 -38.18
CA GLU A 469 -23.77 6.03 -38.94
C GLU A 469 -23.71 5.85 -40.47
N ARG A 470 -23.25 4.69 -40.97
CA ARG A 470 -23.05 4.35 -42.39
C ARG A 470 -22.03 5.21 -43.14
N LEU A 471 -21.06 5.77 -42.42
CA LEU A 471 -19.95 6.58 -42.93
C LEU A 471 -18.70 5.71 -43.12
N PHE A 472 -18.78 4.75 -44.03
CA PHE A 472 -17.77 3.71 -44.19
C PHE A 472 -16.36 4.20 -44.54
N ASP A 473 -16.21 5.30 -45.29
CA ASP A 473 -14.90 5.88 -45.62
C ASP A 473 -14.17 6.41 -44.36
N LEU A 474 -14.93 7.02 -43.44
CA LEU A 474 -14.39 7.48 -42.16
C LEU A 474 -14.10 6.31 -41.22
N ALA A 475 -14.94 5.27 -41.26
CA ALA A 475 -14.69 4.04 -40.52
C ALA A 475 -13.38 3.38 -40.96
N GLU A 476 -13.16 3.23 -42.27
CA GLU A 476 -11.92 2.69 -42.87
C GLU A 476 -10.69 3.45 -42.37
N SER A 477 -10.71 4.79 -42.46
CA SER A 477 -9.58 5.63 -42.03
C SER A 477 -9.22 5.43 -40.55
N ASN A 478 -10.23 5.29 -39.69
CA ASN A 478 -10.05 5.10 -38.26
C ASN A 478 -9.56 3.68 -37.93
N PHE A 479 -10.14 2.63 -38.52
CA PHE A 479 -9.65 1.27 -38.33
C PHE A 479 -8.22 1.10 -38.86
N HIS A 480 -7.88 1.71 -40.00
CA HIS A 480 -6.51 1.71 -40.50
C HIS A 480 -5.54 2.41 -39.53
N THR A 481 -5.98 3.50 -38.89
CA THR A 481 -5.18 4.18 -37.86
C THR A 481 -4.99 3.31 -36.62
N ALA A 482 -6.06 2.67 -36.12
CA ALA A 482 -5.99 1.72 -35.02
C ALA A 482 -5.03 0.56 -35.34
N PHE A 483 -5.12 -0.01 -36.54
CA PHE A 483 -4.24 -1.09 -37.01
C PHE A 483 -2.78 -0.64 -37.10
N ARG A 484 -2.51 0.59 -37.53
CA ARG A 484 -1.14 1.12 -37.55
C ARG A 484 -0.53 1.25 -36.15
N LEU A 485 -1.35 1.65 -35.16
CA LEU A 485 -0.90 1.83 -33.77
C LEU A 485 -0.71 0.49 -33.06
N LYS A 486 -1.65 -0.44 -33.25
CA LYS A 486 -1.63 -1.78 -32.64
C LYS A 486 -1.96 -2.85 -33.70
N PRO A 487 -0.99 -3.21 -34.56
CA PRO A 487 -1.21 -4.18 -35.64
C PRO A 487 -1.35 -5.63 -35.18
N ASP A 488 -1.09 -5.90 -33.90
CA ASP A 488 -1.11 -7.24 -33.30
C ASP A 488 -2.42 -7.58 -32.58
N GLU A 489 -3.34 -6.62 -32.46
CA GLU A 489 -4.62 -6.81 -31.77
C GLU A 489 -5.64 -7.46 -32.70
N TYR A 490 -6.08 -8.68 -32.35
CA TYR A 490 -7.00 -9.47 -33.18
C TYR A 490 -8.26 -8.69 -33.58
N PHE A 491 -8.93 -8.06 -32.60
CA PHE A 491 -10.18 -7.34 -32.84
C PHE A 491 -9.99 -6.11 -33.75
N VAL A 492 -8.79 -5.52 -33.78
CA VAL A 492 -8.46 -4.42 -34.70
C VAL A 492 -8.28 -4.95 -36.12
N ILE A 493 -7.58 -6.07 -36.28
CA ILE A 493 -7.41 -6.76 -37.58
C ILE A 493 -8.77 -7.15 -38.14
N GLU A 494 -9.58 -7.85 -37.34
CA GLU A 494 -10.92 -8.28 -37.69
C GLU A 494 -11.78 -7.10 -38.13
N SER A 495 -11.80 -6.01 -37.36
CA SER A 495 -12.65 -4.86 -37.66
C SER A 495 -12.28 -4.16 -38.97
N LEU A 496 -10.98 -4.07 -39.29
CA LEU A 496 -10.53 -3.53 -40.56
C LEU A 496 -10.89 -4.45 -41.73
N ILE A 497 -10.75 -5.78 -41.56
CA ILE A 497 -11.17 -6.77 -42.55
C ILE A 497 -12.68 -6.69 -42.80
N LEU A 498 -13.49 -6.66 -41.75
CA LEU A 498 -14.95 -6.54 -41.84
C LEU A 498 -15.35 -5.24 -42.55
N CYS A 499 -14.68 -4.13 -42.23
CA CYS A 499 -14.89 -2.84 -42.91
C CYS A 499 -14.60 -2.96 -44.42
N TYR A 500 -13.50 -3.59 -44.81
CA TYR A 500 -13.17 -3.81 -46.22
C TYR A 500 -14.14 -4.77 -46.94
N SER A 501 -14.56 -5.85 -46.28
CA SER A 501 -15.62 -6.74 -46.79
C SER A 501 -16.92 -5.97 -47.06
N ALA A 502 -17.35 -5.12 -46.11
CA ALA A 502 -18.54 -4.29 -46.25
C ALA A 502 -18.42 -3.28 -47.42
N LEU A 503 -17.24 -2.69 -47.59
CA LEU A 503 -16.89 -1.81 -48.71
C LEU A 503 -16.66 -2.54 -50.05
N ARG A 504 -16.75 -3.88 -50.06
CA ARG A 504 -16.51 -4.74 -51.23
C ARG A 504 -15.07 -4.62 -51.78
N LYS A 505 -14.11 -4.26 -50.92
CA LYS A 505 -12.67 -4.14 -51.22
C LYS A 505 -11.93 -5.42 -50.83
N LYS A 506 -12.09 -6.48 -51.63
CA LYS A 506 -11.56 -7.82 -51.31
C LYS A 506 -10.04 -7.82 -51.18
N GLU A 507 -9.35 -7.18 -52.12
CA GLU A 507 -7.89 -7.18 -52.23
C GLU A 507 -7.25 -6.50 -51.02
N ASP A 508 -7.86 -5.41 -50.53
CA ASP A 508 -7.40 -4.70 -49.34
C ASP A 508 -7.59 -5.54 -48.07
N ALA A 509 -8.74 -6.23 -47.93
CA ALA A 509 -8.98 -7.17 -46.84
C ALA A 509 -7.94 -8.30 -46.81
N LEU A 510 -7.63 -8.89 -47.98
CA LEU A 510 -6.61 -9.94 -48.11
C LEU A 510 -5.21 -9.40 -47.79
N ALA A 511 -4.89 -8.17 -48.18
CA ALA A 511 -3.61 -7.54 -47.86
C ALA A 511 -3.43 -7.33 -46.35
N VAL A 512 -4.49 -6.97 -45.61
CA VAL A 512 -4.47 -6.87 -44.15
C VAL A 512 -4.22 -8.24 -43.53
N SER A 513 -4.97 -9.26 -43.94
CA SER A 513 -4.77 -10.64 -43.47
C SER A 513 -3.33 -11.12 -43.70
N GLN A 514 -2.78 -10.90 -44.91
CA GLN A 514 -1.41 -11.30 -45.24
C GLN A 514 -0.37 -10.63 -44.34
N LYS A 515 -0.54 -9.33 -44.06
CA LYS A 515 0.35 -8.59 -43.13
C LYS A 515 0.25 -9.13 -41.70
N ALA A 516 -0.96 -9.36 -41.21
CA ALA A 516 -1.20 -9.91 -39.88
C ALA A 516 -0.59 -11.32 -39.74
N TYR A 517 -0.76 -12.18 -40.75
CA TYR A 517 -0.18 -13.52 -40.80
C TYR A 517 1.34 -13.48 -40.70
N ALA A 518 1.99 -12.67 -41.56
CA ALA A 518 3.44 -12.55 -41.60
C ALA A 518 4.01 -12.06 -40.25
N ARG A 519 3.27 -11.16 -39.59
CA ARG A 519 3.66 -10.64 -38.28
C ARG A 519 3.57 -11.71 -37.20
N TYR A 520 2.43 -12.38 -37.04
CA TYR A 520 2.26 -13.45 -36.05
C TYR A 520 3.19 -14.63 -36.27
N ALA A 521 3.54 -14.96 -37.51
CA ALA A 521 4.55 -15.98 -37.80
C ALA A 521 5.98 -15.59 -37.33
N GLY A 522 6.26 -14.29 -37.16
CA GLY A 522 7.59 -13.76 -36.83
C GLY A 522 7.80 -13.33 -35.37
N VAL A 523 6.76 -13.24 -34.53
CA VAL A 523 6.89 -12.83 -33.11
C VAL A 523 7.46 -13.96 -32.25
N GLY A 524 8.33 -13.63 -31.29
CA GLY A 524 9.09 -14.55 -30.42
C GLY A 524 8.29 -15.35 -29.38
N GLU A 525 7.06 -15.71 -29.68
CA GLU A 525 6.28 -16.67 -28.89
C GLU A 525 6.75 -18.11 -29.13
N ASP A 526 6.33 -19.04 -28.25
CA ASP A 526 6.51 -20.46 -28.51
C ASP A 526 5.75 -20.90 -29.79
N GLU A 527 6.16 -22.03 -30.36
CA GLU A 527 5.56 -22.57 -31.60
C GLU A 527 4.05 -22.85 -31.47
N SER A 528 3.53 -23.00 -30.25
CA SER A 528 2.11 -23.23 -30.01
C SER A 528 1.31 -21.93 -30.13
N GLY A 529 1.78 -20.84 -29.53
CA GLY A 529 1.15 -19.51 -29.62
C GLY A 529 1.09 -18.99 -31.05
N LYS A 530 2.17 -19.13 -31.81
CA LYS A 530 2.21 -18.78 -33.25
C LYS A 530 1.19 -19.57 -34.07
N LYS A 531 1.04 -20.87 -33.80
CA LYS A 531 0.05 -21.71 -34.50
C LYS A 531 -1.36 -21.24 -34.23
N LEU A 532 -1.71 -20.96 -32.98
CA LEU A 532 -3.05 -20.50 -32.61
C LEU A 532 -3.37 -19.14 -33.25
N ARG A 533 -2.47 -18.15 -33.15
CA ARG A 533 -2.66 -16.83 -33.77
C ARG A 533 -2.76 -16.89 -35.30
N THR A 534 -1.97 -17.75 -35.96
CA THR A 534 -2.07 -17.92 -37.42
C THR A 534 -3.29 -18.76 -37.84
N ALA A 535 -3.92 -19.51 -36.93
CA ALA A 535 -5.22 -20.15 -37.15
C ALA A 535 -6.34 -19.11 -37.21
N GLU A 536 -6.33 -18.15 -36.29
CA GLU A 536 -7.27 -17.02 -36.26
C GLU A 536 -7.21 -16.19 -37.57
N ILE A 537 -6.01 -15.96 -38.11
CA ILE A 537 -5.88 -15.25 -39.40
C ILE A 537 -6.39 -16.10 -40.57
N ASP A 538 -6.16 -17.42 -40.59
CA ASP A 538 -6.75 -18.30 -41.61
C ASP A 538 -8.29 -18.26 -41.55
N TYR A 539 -8.86 -18.26 -40.34
CA TYR A 539 -10.29 -18.10 -40.11
C TYR A 539 -10.82 -16.76 -40.67
N LEU A 540 -10.20 -15.63 -40.30
CA LEU A 540 -10.58 -14.32 -40.82
C LEU A 540 -10.46 -14.24 -42.34
N THR A 541 -9.42 -14.85 -42.92
CA THR A 541 -9.25 -14.94 -44.38
C THR A 541 -10.36 -15.76 -45.01
N GLY A 542 -10.75 -16.87 -44.38
CA GLY A 542 -11.89 -17.68 -44.80
C GLY A 542 -13.19 -16.87 -44.81
N ASN A 543 -13.40 -16.00 -43.81
CA ASN A 543 -14.56 -15.09 -43.76
C ASN A 543 -14.57 -14.10 -44.93
N ILE A 544 -13.40 -13.55 -45.33
CA ILE A 544 -13.31 -12.73 -46.54
C ILE A 544 -13.85 -13.52 -47.75
N TYR A 545 -13.31 -14.70 -48.04
CA TYR A 545 -13.78 -15.49 -49.19
C TYR A 545 -15.27 -15.87 -49.09
N LEU A 546 -15.79 -16.13 -47.88
CA LEU A 546 -17.20 -16.39 -47.64
C LEU A 546 -18.09 -15.18 -48.03
N ASP A 547 -17.70 -13.96 -47.64
CA ASP A 547 -18.43 -12.71 -47.96
C ASP A 547 -18.47 -12.42 -49.46
N PHE A 548 -17.42 -12.83 -50.18
CA PHE A 548 -17.34 -12.76 -51.64
C PHE A 548 -17.89 -14.00 -52.35
N LYS A 549 -18.52 -14.93 -51.60
CA LYS A 549 -19.18 -16.16 -52.10
C LYS A 549 -18.24 -17.16 -52.78
N GLU A 550 -16.95 -17.10 -52.49
CA GLU A 550 -15.94 -18.03 -52.98
C GLU A 550 -15.79 -19.22 -52.02
N LEU A 551 -16.81 -20.09 -52.06
CA LEU A 551 -17.01 -21.15 -51.08
C LEU A 551 -15.88 -22.19 -51.02
N ASP A 552 -15.18 -22.46 -52.12
CA ASP A 552 -14.05 -23.41 -52.15
C ASP A 552 -12.84 -22.89 -51.36
N GLU A 553 -12.46 -21.63 -51.57
CA GLU A 553 -11.34 -21.02 -50.83
C GLU A 553 -11.68 -20.80 -49.36
N ALA A 554 -12.90 -20.35 -49.05
CA ALA A 554 -13.37 -20.25 -47.68
C ALA A 554 -13.26 -21.60 -46.94
N MET A 555 -13.74 -22.68 -47.56
CA MET A 555 -13.65 -24.03 -47.02
C MET A 555 -12.20 -24.50 -46.81
N ARG A 556 -11.29 -24.17 -47.75
CA ARG A 556 -9.86 -24.52 -47.64
C ARG A 556 -9.22 -23.81 -46.44
N LEU A 557 -9.51 -22.53 -46.25
CA LEU A 557 -8.95 -21.72 -45.17
C LEU A 557 -9.51 -22.11 -43.81
N TYR A 558 -10.81 -22.39 -43.68
CA TYR A 558 -11.35 -22.92 -42.44
C TYR A 558 -10.72 -24.25 -42.05
N ARG A 559 -10.42 -25.13 -43.01
CA ARG A 559 -9.67 -26.36 -42.73
C ARG A 559 -8.24 -26.09 -42.28
N ALA A 560 -7.55 -25.15 -42.93
CA ALA A 560 -6.20 -24.74 -42.52
C ALA A 560 -6.19 -24.17 -41.08
N ALA A 561 -7.20 -23.38 -40.71
CA ALA A 561 -7.39 -22.92 -39.34
C ALA A 561 -7.55 -24.11 -38.38
N LEU A 562 -8.37 -25.10 -38.72
CA LEU A 562 -8.62 -26.29 -37.88
C LEU A 562 -7.46 -27.28 -37.80
N GLU A 563 -6.56 -27.29 -38.78
CA GLU A 563 -5.30 -28.04 -38.72
C GLU A 563 -4.35 -27.46 -37.67
N LYS A 564 -4.38 -26.13 -37.48
CA LYS A 564 -3.56 -25.40 -36.50
C LYS A 564 -4.22 -25.37 -35.13
N ASP A 565 -5.53 -25.14 -35.09
CA ASP A 565 -6.37 -25.16 -33.90
C ASP A 565 -7.61 -26.04 -34.10
N PRO A 566 -7.54 -27.33 -33.74
CA PRO A 566 -8.70 -28.21 -33.82
C PRO A 566 -9.88 -27.79 -32.93
N GLN A 567 -9.68 -26.90 -31.95
CA GLN A 567 -10.73 -26.45 -31.03
C GLN A 567 -11.39 -25.14 -31.48
N HIS A 568 -10.97 -24.54 -32.59
CA HIS A 568 -11.50 -23.26 -33.08
C HIS A 568 -13.00 -23.34 -33.44
N ALA A 569 -13.87 -22.96 -32.51
CA ALA A 569 -15.32 -23.13 -32.63
C ALA A 569 -15.92 -22.33 -33.80
N TYR A 570 -15.49 -21.07 -33.99
CA TYR A 570 -15.97 -20.21 -35.08
C TYR A 570 -15.58 -20.73 -36.47
N ALA A 571 -14.35 -21.24 -36.66
CA ALA A 571 -13.94 -21.83 -37.92
C ALA A 571 -14.74 -23.10 -38.26
N ARG A 572 -15.03 -23.97 -37.28
CA ARG A 572 -15.91 -25.13 -37.48
C ARG A 572 -17.33 -24.73 -37.84
N HIS A 573 -17.88 -23.75 -37.13
CA HIS A 573 -19.20 -23.23 -37.41
C HIS A 573 -19.30 -22.70 -38.86
N ASN A 574 -18.32 -21.90 -39.29
CA ASN A 574 -18.33 -21.33 -40.63
C ASN A 574 -18.03 -22.38 -41.72
N LEU A 575 -17.20 -23.40 -41.43
CA LEU A 575 -17.01 -24.56 -42.30
C LEU A 575 -18.32 -25.33 -42.51
N ALA A 576 -19.08 -25.58 -41.43
CA ALA A 576 -20.39 -26.22 -41.51
C ALA A 576 -21.36 -25.44 -42.40
N HIS A 577 -21.42 -24.12 -42.22
CA HIS A 577 -22.25 -23.23 -43.04
C HIS A 577 -21.84 -23.25 -44.52
N VAL A 578 -20.54 -23.28 -44.83
CA VAL A 578 -20.05 -23.44 -46.22
C VAL A 578 -20.43 -24.80 -46.80
N LEU A 579 -20.30 -25.89 -46.03
CA LEU A 579 -20.68 -27.24 -46.46
C LEU A 579 -22.18 -27.35 -46.75
N GLU A 580 -23.01 -26.71 -45.93
CA GLU A 580 -24.45 -26.61 -46.15
C GLU A 580 -24.77 -25.88 -47.46
N LYS A 581 -24.17 -24.69 -47.70
CA LYS A 581 -24.34 -23.94 -48.96
C LYS A 581 -23.95 -24.74 -50.20
N LYS A 582 -23.09 -25.75 -50.05
CA LYS A 582 -22.66 -26.68 -51.11
C LYS A 582 -23.48 -27.97 -51.17
N GLY A 583 -24.54 -28.10 -50.37
CA GLY A 583 -25.42 -29.27 -50.32
C GLY A 583 -24.84 -30.48 -49.57
N ARG A 584 -23.75 -30.31 -48.81
CA ARG A 584 -23.07 -31.39 -48.07
C ARG A 584 -23.59 -31.51 -46.63
N TYR A 585 -24.89 -31.71 -46.48
CA TYR A 585 -25.59 -31.62 -45.20
C TYR A 585 -25.08 -32.57 -44.09
N ALA A 586 -24.67 -33.79 -44.44
CA ALA A 586 -24.16 -34.75 -43.46
C ALA A 586 -22.83 -34.28 -42.83
N LEU A 587 -21.93 -33.73 -43.66
CA LEU A 587 -20.66 -33.16 -43.20
C LEU A 587 -20.89 -31.86 -42.42
N ALA A 588 -21.80 -30.99 -42.89
CA ALA A 588 -22.17 -29.77 -42.18
C ALA A 588 -22.68 -30.07 -40.75
N ARG A 589 -23.55 -31.08 -40.62
CA ARG A 589 -24.07 -31.50 -39.31
C ARG A 589 -22.97 -32.00 -38.36
N ALA A 590 -21.99 -32.74 -38.88
CA ALA A 590 -20.86 -33.20 -38.09
C ALA A 590 -20.06 -32.01 -37.54
N GLU A 591 -19.71 -31.05 -38.40
CA GLU A 591 -18.96 -29.85 -38.01
C GLU A 591 -19.73 -28.96 -37.01
N TRP A 592 -21.05 -28.79 -37.15
CA TRP A 592 -21.83 -28.04 -36.15
C TRP A 592 -21.88 -28.72 -34.79
N ASN A 593 -21.95 -30.05 -34.75
CA ASN A 593 -21.93 -30.79 -33.49
C ASN A 593 -20.57 -30.61 -32.78
N GLU A 594 -19.47 -30.67 -33.53
CA GLU A 594 -18.13 -30.40 -33.00
C GLU A 594 -17.97 -28.93 -32.56
N ALA A 595 -18.46 -27.97 -33.37
CA ALA A 595 -18.46 -26.55 -32.99
C ALA A 595 -19.21 -26.32 -31.67
N LYS A 596 -20.38 -26.96 -31.50
CA LYS A 596 -21.16 -26.89 -30.26
C LYS A 596 -20.39 -27.43 -29.05
N MET A 597 -19.69 -28.56 -29.20
CA MET A 597 -18.85 -29.11 -28.13
C MET A 597 -17.71 -28.15 -27.78
N ASN A 598 -17.08 -27.54 -28.78
CA ASN A 598 -15.99 -26.60 -28.56
C ASN A 598 -16.45 -25.31 -27.85
N TYR A 599 -17.63 -24.78 -28.21
CA TYR A 599 -18.21 -23.64 -27.48
C TYR A 599 -18.45 -23.96 -25.99
N GLN A 600 -18.83 -25.19 -25.66
CA GLN A 600 -19.06 -25.60 -24.27
C GLN A 600 -17.78 -25.78 -23.45
N ASN A 601 -16.64 -26.01 -24.11
CA ASN A 601 -15.34 -26.15 -23.44
C ASN A 601 -14.62 -24.79 -23.26
N GLN A 602 -15.12 -23.72 -23.89
CA GLN A 602 -14.55 -22.37 -23.83
C GLN A 602 -15.28 -21.43 -22.85
N LEU A 603 -16.46 -21.84 -22.35
CA LEU A 603 -17.20 -21.21 -21.25
C LEU A 603 -16.78 -21.84 -19.92
#